data_AF-A0A1C5VCW3-F1
#
_entry.id   AF-A0A1C5VCW3-F1
#
_cell.length_a   1.000
_cell.length_b   1.000
_cell.length_c   1.000
_cell.angle_alpha   90.00
_cell.angle_beta   90.00
_cell.angle_gamma   90.00
#
_symmetry.space_group_name_H-M   'P 1'
#
loop_
_entity.id
_entity.type
_entity.pdbx_description
1 polymer ?
#
loop_
_entity_poly.entity_id
_entity_poly.type
_entity_poly.pdbx_seq_one_letter_code
_entity_poly.pdbx_strand_id
1 'polypeptide(L)' 'MEEFQAKVGLVAEVIKGSLESFNLYIAVDPKTEEFIFIDRDALDNKGPGKVARVKMNQINVRK' A
#
# COMPACT_ATOMS: atom_id res chain seq x y z
N MET A 1 12.06 1.51 14.22
CA MET A 1 10.85 2.29 13.89
C MET A 1 11.14 3.30 12.80
N GLU A 2 12.15 4.16 12.93
CA GLU A 2 12.52 5.16 11.90
C GLU A 2 12.83 4.54 10.53
N GLU A 3 13.65 3.49 10.47
CA GLU A 3 14.02 2.85 9.19
C GLU A 3 12.81 2.25 8.45
N PHE A 4 11.84 1.71 9.21
CA PHE A 4 10.60 1.18 8.67
C PHE A 4 9.73 2.30 8.09
N GLN A 5 9.56 3.40 8.83
CA GLN A 5 8.80 4.56 8.36
C GLN A 5 9.46 5.20 7.13
N ALA A 6 10.79 5.24 7.08
CA ALA A 6 11.53 5.76 5.92
C ALA A 6 11.29 4.90 4.66
N LYS A 7 11.35 3.56 4.79
CA LYS A 7 11.05 2.63 3.67
C LYS A 7 9.61 2.76 3.20
N VAL A 8 8.65 2.84 4.12
CA VAL A 8 7.23 3.06 3.82
C VAL A 8 7.03 4.38 3.08
N GLY A 9 7.62 5.47 3.59
CA GLY A 9 7.51 6.79 3.00
C GLY A 9 8.02 6.82 1.56
N LEU A 10 9.19 6.25 1.30
CA LEU A 10 9.80 6.22 -0.03
C LEU A 10 8.94 5.44 -1.03
N VAL A 11 8.41 4.27 -0.63
CA VAL A 11 7.53 3.48 -1.50
C VAL A 11 6.21 4.20 -1.75
N ALA A 12 5.60 4.77 -0.72
CA ALA A 12 4.33 5.49 -0.83
C ALA A 12 4.44 6.72 -1.74
N GLU A 13 5.57 7.44 -1.69
CA GLU A 13 5.84 8.58 -2.56
C GLU A 13 5.96 8.16 -4.03
N VAL A 14 6.70 7.08 -4.31
CA VAL A 14 6.88 6.55 -5.68
C VAL A 14 5.55 6.12 -6.31
N ILE A 15 4.66 5.50 -5.53
CA ILE A 15 3.42 4.91 -6.07
C ILE A 15 2.18 5.81 -5.92
N LYS A 16 2.32 7.00 -5.32
CA LYS A 16 1.19 7.88 -5.01
C LYS A 16 0.31 8.16 -6.22
N GLY A 17 0.90 8.54 -7.36
CA GLY A 17 0.14 8.80 -8.59
C GLY A 17 -0.57 7.57 -9.16
N SER A 18 0.03 6.38 -8.98
CA SER A 18 -0.59 5.11 -9.39
C SER A 18 -1.79 4.77 -8.50
N LEU A 19 -1.71 5.00 -7.19
CA LEU A 19 -2.82 4.75 -6.26
C LEU A 19 -4.07 5.56 -6.63
N GLU A 20 -3.89 6.83 -7.00
CA GLU A 20 -4.98 7.69 -7.48
C GLU A 20 -5.55 7.16 -8.80
N SER A 21 -4.69 6.77 -9.75
CA SER A 21 -5.10 6.27 -11.07
C SER A 21 -5.86 4.94 -11.00
N PHE A 22 -5.51 4.06 -10.05
CA PHE A 22 -6.17 2.76 -9.85
C PHE A 22 -7.31 2.80 -8.81
N ASN A 23 -7.62 3.98 -8.26
CA ASN A 23 -8.63 4.16 -7.22
C ASN A 23 -8.40 3.25 -6.00
N LEU A 24 -7.17 3.25 -5.45
CA LEU A 24 -6.76 2.42 -4.32
C LEU A 24 -6.37 3.27 -3.11
N TYR A 25 -6.76 2.84 -1.91
CA TYR A 25 -6.11 3.21 -0.66
C TYR A 25 -4.92 2.29 -0.40
N ILE A 26 -3.95 2.78 0.37
CA ILE A 26 -2.85 1.98 0.90
C ILE A 26 -2.80 2.07 2.42
N ALA A 27 -2.61 0.93 3.07
CA ALA A 27 -2.30 0.80 4.47
C ALA A 27 -1.03 -0.04 4.65
N VAL A 28 -0.46 0.01 5.85
CA VAL A 28 0.77 -0.73 6.18
C VAL A 28 0.55 -1.52 7.46
N ASP A 29 0.92 -2.80 7.43
CA ASP A 29 0.96 -3.65 8.61
C ASP A 29 2.41 -3.77 9.10
N PRO A 30 2.79 -3.08 10.20
CA PRO A 30 4.15 -3.11 10.71
C PRO A 30 4.52 -4.43 11.39
N LYS A 31 3.54 -5.27 11.76
CA LYS A 31 3.83 -6.57 12.38
C LYS A 31 4.23 -7.60 11.33
N THR A 32 3.62 -7.53 10.15
CA THR A 32 3.85 -8.48 9.06
C THR A 32 4.72 -7.92 7.94
N GLU A 33 5.08 -6.64 8.02
CA GLU A 33 5.86 -5.90 7.01
C GLU A 33 5.22 -5.97 5.62
N GLU A 34 3.94 -5.61 5.57
CA GLU A 34 3.12 -5.67 4.35
C GLU A 34 2.51 -4.32 3.99
N PHE A 35 2.46 -4.06 2.68
CA PHE A 35 1.55 -3.08 2.12
C PHE A 35 0.20 -3.74 1.84
N ILE A 36 -0.87 -3.06 2.24
CA ILE A 36 -2.25 -3.48 2.07
C ILE A 36 -2.91 -2.49 1.11
N PHE A 37 -3.27 -2.96 -0.08
CA PHE A 37 -3.98 -2.17 -1.08
C PHE A 37 -5.47 -2.45 -0.97
N ILE A 38 -6.28 -1.41 -0.95
CA ILE A 38 -7.72 -1.50 -0.70
C ILE A 38 -8.43 -0.74 -1.81
N ASP A 39 -9.35 -1.39 -2.50
CA ASP A 39 -10.24 -0.75 -3.47
C ASP A 39 -11.09 0.34 -2.77
N ARG A 40 -10.96 1.59 -3.22
CA ARG A 40 -11.63 2.74 -2.60
C ARG A 40 -13.14 2.66 -2.75
N ASP A 41 -13.63 2.34 -3.95
CA ASP A 41 -15.07 2.25 -4.22
C ASP A 41 -15.71 1.17 -3.38
N ALA A 42 -15.03 0.03 -3.21
CA ALA A 42 -15.55 -1.06 -2.40
C ALA A 42 -15.59 -0.71 -0.91
N LEU A 43 -14.57 0.01 -0.41
CA LEU A 43 -14.54 0.47 0.99
C LEU A 43 -15.60 1.55 1.26
N ASP A 44 -15.68 2.56 0.40
CA ASP A 44 -16.55 3.72 0.57
C ASP A 44 -18.04 3.31 0.43
N ASN A 45 -18.35 2.32 -0.41
CA ASN A 45 -19.69 1.76 -0.56
C ASN A 45 -20.03 0.61 0.42
N LYS A 46 -19.17 0.35 1.43
CA LYS A 46 -19.35 -0.72 2.43
C LYS A 46 -19.53 -2.13 1.84
N GLY A 47 -19.01 -2.38 0.65
CA GLY A 47 -19.04 -3.69 0.00
C GLY A 47 -18.03 -4.66 0.60
N PRO A 48 -18.03 -5.94 0.17
CA PRO A 48 -16.93 -6.85 0.45
C PRO A 48 -15.68 -6.34 -0.30
N GLY A 49 -14.92 -5.48 0.37
CA GLY A 49 -13.73 -4.83 -0.18
C GLY A 49 -12.76 -5.83 -0.78
N LYS A 50 -12.19 -5.50 -1.95
CA LYS A 50 -11.05 -6.23 -2.49
C LYS A 50 -9.79 -5.68 -1.83
N VAL A 51 -9.07 -6.57 -1.16
CA VAL A 51 -7.80 -6.25 -0.50
C VAL A 51 -6.71 -7.12 -1.10
N ALA A 52 -5.60 -6.49 -1.48
CA ALA A 52 -4.37 -7.17 -1.86
C ALA A 52 -3.28 -6.87 -0.83
N ARG A 53 -2.48 -7.89 -0.50
CA ARG A 53 -1.37 -7.77 0.45
C ARG A 53 -0.07 -8.10 -0.26
N VAL A 54 0.95 -7.27 -0.08
CA VAL A 54 2.27 -7.45 -0.69
C VAL A 54 3.33 -7.29 0.39
N LYS A 55 4.22 -8.27 0.53
CA LYS A 55 5.37 -8.16 1.44
C LYS A 55 6.33 -7.10 0.91
N MET A 56 6.88 -6.28 1.81
CA MET A 56 7.84 -5.25 1.40
C MET A 56 9.05 -5.80 0.66
N ASN A 57 9.53 -6.99 1.04
CA ASN A 57 10.67 -7.65 0.37
C ASN A 57 10.36 -8.15 -1.05
N GLN A 58 9.08 -8.19 -1.46
CA GLN A 58 8.67 -8.51 -2.83
C GLN A 58 8.68 -7.28 -3.73
N ILE A 59 8.70 -6.07 -3.14
CA ILE A 59 8.75 -4.82 -3.89
C ILE A 59 10.21 -4.55 -4.28
N ASN A 60 10.54 -4.95 -5.49
CA ASN A 60 11.85 -4.70 -6.07
C ASN A 60 11.85 -3.30 -6.68
N VAL A 61 12.14 -2.27 -5.87
CA VAL A 61 12.38 -0.92 -6.37
C VAL A 61 13.75 -0.94 -7.06
N ARG A 62 13.78 -1.32 -8.34
CA ARG A 62 15.00 -1.18 -9.14
C ARG A 62 15.32 0.31 -9.21
N LYS A 63 16.47 0.69 -8.65
CA LYS A 63 17.07 2.02 -8.81
C LYS A 63 17.38 2.31 -10.27
#